data_AF-A0A961B4Y5-F1
#
_entry.id   AF-A0A961B4Y5-F1
#
_cell.length_a   1.000
_cell.length_b   1.000
_cell.length_c   1.000
_cell.angle_alpha   90.00
_cell.angle_beta   90.00
_cell.angle_gamma   90.00
#
_symmetry.space_group_name_H-M   'P 1'
#
loop_
_entity.id
_entity.type
_entity.pdbx_description
1 polymer ?
#
loop_
_entity_poly.entity_id
_entity_poly.type
_entity_poly.pdbx_seq_one_letter_code
_entity_poly.pdbx_strand_id
1 'polypeptide(L)'
;ILDVSGSMAEYLPLVVREVDKNFKDAPIVYVNHAGILGATKGTEIYPILADEVRPNWPKEWNKGTRSPYWFLWGDLPRKAEQHYVDRLIDTFKTRTNMFIARGGENRLGAAAEFLIKEKIDSLYIFSDFEDFVDVEVCESLGKKLGLSKVRTYVQPAAARTEHLAVVSTKIARRSRGNEMPPLTDLIRPDGSAPEPIGVVVKKEMPVPEGVKFATPRQERPVDNNLGYNYERWYDDNRQTRFKDELKVVEYPNFDIVVRGPECRAYIYMKSKEGFIQSPIIFGYHSYNPYLDESDGKWYYPRRKWLRNTEEPKFEDNEFTWKMVLEDEIKFEVVFWFKEDELTGTYTAELPPNGENDSAFIYFTVPPMVRERGDIYYSPDFPGGLSLDDLRVAMAHNTATFYLPVQEQDRLGTVWSRLGFKKGENHCPYNVIYRNLPDGVREVTVGGKSFGDRRLQARTTSNNLLLQTGIYRADMELFEGFQARLIRPKDRRTRVVKTEAITFSIE
;
A
#
# COMPACT_ATOMS: atom_id res chain seq x y z
N ILE A 1 21.10 11.85 12.84
CA ILE A 1 20.33 10.69 12.31
C ILE A 1 18.98 11.22 11.86
N LEU A 2 18.61 10.94 10.61
CA LEU A 2 17.33 11.35 10.04
C LEU A 2 16.57 10.11 9.59
N ASP A 3 15.41 9.89 10.18
CA ASP A 3 14.48 8.86 9.75
C ASP A 3 13.79 9.28 8.45
N VAL A 4 13.95 8.44 7.43
CA VAL A 4 13.35 8.58 6.09
C VAL A 4 12.29 7.52 5.81
N SER A 5 11.75 6.91 6.86
CA SER A 5 10.62 5.99 6.76
C SER A 5 9.39 6.65 6.10
N GLY A 6 8.49 5.82 5.61
CA GLY A 6 7.26 6.30 4.99
C GLY A 6 6.43 7.18 5.94
N SER A 7 6.41 6.92 7.24
CA SER A 7 5.65 7.73 8.21
C SER A 7 6.28 9.11 8.46
N MET A 8 7.59 9.25 8.26
CA MET A 8 8.29 10.54 8.28
C MET A 8 8.13 11.40 7.03
N ALA A 9 7.63 10.83 5.93
CA ALA A 9 7.76 11.43 4.61
C ALA A 9 7.06 12.78 4.43
N GLU A 10 5.96 13.04 5.15
CA GLU A 10 5.29 14.36 5.15
C GLU A 10 6.11 15.46 5.84
N TYR A 11 7.03 15.09 6.74
CA TYR A 11 7.92 16.02 7.44
C TYR A 11 9.28 16.15 6.77
N LEU A 12 9.70 15.12 6.02
CA LEU A 12 11.03 15.02 5.43
C LEU A 12 11.52 16.28 4.71
N PRO A 13 10.74 16.93 3.83
CA PRO A 13 11.16 18.16 3.17
C PRO A 13 11.59 19.27 4.13
N LEU A 14 10.82 19.45 5.21
CA LEU A 14 11.06 20.50 6.19
C LEU A 14 12.24 20.14 7.09
N VAL A 15 12.34 18.88 7.50
CA VAL A 15 13.46 18.39 8.30
C VAL A 15 14.77 18.49 7.54
N VAL A 16 14.79 18.09 6.25
CA VAL A 16 15.95 18.23 5.37
C VAL A 16 16.37 19.69 5.27
N ARG A 17 15.43 20.62 5.08
CA ARG A 17 15.74 22.05 5.04
C ARG A 17 16.40 22.54 6.33
N GLU A 18 15.87 22.16 7.50
CA GLU A 18 16.46 22.53 8.78
C GLU A 18 17.81 21.85 9.03
N VAL A 19 17.97 20.61 8.57
CA VAL A 19 19.23 19.88 8.63
C VAL A 19 20.29 20.51 7.74
N ASP A 20 19.94 20.87 6.49
CA ASP A 20 20.86 21.52 5.57
C ASP A 20 21.23 22.93 6.01
N LYS A 21 20.29 23.65 6.64
CA LYS A 21 20.55 24.99 7.18
C LYS A 21 21.44 24.97 8.42
N ASN A 22 21.11 24.13 9.41
CA ASN A 22 21.73 24.21 10.74
C ASN A 22 22.87 23.20 10.95
N PHE A 23 22.94 22.15 10.13
CA PHE A 23 23.87 21.04 10.29
C PHE A 23 24.74 20.82 9.05
N LYS A 24 24.99 21.85 8.22
CA LYS A 24 25.68 21.75 6.91
C LYS A 24 26.96 20.90 6.90
N ASP A 25 27.78 21.01 7.94
CA ASP A 25 29.07 20.32 8.02
C ASP A 25 29.02 19.04 8.88
N ALA A 26 27.88 18.72 9.48
CA ALA A 26 27.73 17.54 10.33
C ALA A 26 27.55 16.25 9.51
N PRO A 27 28.08 15.10 9.97
CA PRO A 27 27.78 13.81 9.36
C PRO A 27 26.31 13.44 9.57
N ILE A 28 25.60 13.14 8.47
CA ILE A 28 24.20 12.74 8.49
C ILE A 28 24.08 11.27 8.12
N VAL A 29 23.39 10.49 8.95
CA VAL A 29 22.97 9.13 8.61
C VAL A 29 21.46 9.11 8.40
N TYR A 30 21.04 8.73 7.20
CA TYR A 30 19.66 8.47 6.83
C TYR A 30 19.31 7.02 7.17
N VAL A 31 18.20 6.82 7.90
CA VAL A 31 17.71 5.48 8.30
C VAL A 31 16.31 5.30 7.75
N ASN A 32 16.07 4.23 6.99
CA ASN A 32 14.70 3.87 6.60
C ASN A 32 14.16 2.95 7.69
N HIS A 33 13.18 3.40 8.48
CA HIS A 33 12.74 2.83 9.77
C HIS A 33 13.72 3.07 10.92
N ALA A 34 13.23 3.69 11.99
CA ALA A 34 14.00 4.12 13.15
C ALA A 34 13.88 3.16 14.36
N GLY A 35 13.35 1.96 14.15
CA GLY A 35 13.26 0.93 15.19
C GLY A 35 14.58 0.64 15.90
N ILE A 36 14.49 0.36 17.21
CA ILE A 36 15.63 0.00 18.07
C ILE A 36 15.39 -1.40 18.62
N LEU A 37 16.04 -2.41 18.04
CA LEU A 37 15.82 -3.83 18.34
C LEU A 37 17.11 -4.52 18.79
N GLY A 38 16.99 -5.62 19.55
CA GLY A 38 18.12 -6.35 20.14
C GLY A 38 19.14 -6.92 19.14
N ALA A 39 18.71 -7.16 17.89
CA ALA A 39 19.60 -7.64 16.84
C ALA A 39 20.23 -6.48 16.04
N THR A 40 21.54 -6.26 16.20
CA THR A 40 22.34 -5.37 15.34
C THR A 40 22.96 -6.07 14.14
N LYS A 41 22.92 -7.41 14.08
CA LYS A 41 23.56 -8.17 13.00
C LYS A 41 22.87 -7.85 11.66
N GLY A 42 23.66 -7.36 10.71
CA GLY A 42 23.25 -7.13 9.33
C GLY A 42 22.89 -5.69 8.97
N THR A 43 23.00 -4.72 9.90
CA THR A 43 22.93 -3.29 9.53
C THR A 43 24.31 -2.74 9.22
N GLU A 44 24.45 -2.10 8.06
CA GLU A 44 25.68 -1.45 7.62
C GLU A 44 25.43 0.00 7.24
N ILE A 45 26.40 0.88 7.49
CA ILE A 45 26.34 2.30 7.16
C ILE A 45 27.24 2.58 5.96
N TYR A 46 26.65 3.07 4.88
CA TYR A 46 27.33 3.32 3.61
C TYR A 46 27.40 4.82 3.31
N PRO A 47 28.52 5.34 2.80
CA PRO A 47 28.55 6.70 2.27
C PRO A 47 27.58 6.81 1.07
N ILE A 48 26.91 7.95 0.95
CA ILE A 48 26.10 8.26 -0.22
C ILE A 48 27.02 8.78 -1.32
N LEU A 49 27.12 8.04 -2.42
CA LEU A 49 27.86 8.47 -3.61
C LEU A 49 26.87 9.06 -4.62
N ALA A 50 27.18 10.25 -5.15
CA ALA A 50 26.27 10.96 -6.05
C ALA A 50 25.82 10.11 -7.25
N ASP A 51 26.74 9.35 -7.85
CA ASP A 51 26.45 8.49 -9.00
C ASP A 51 25.55 7.29 -8.66
N GLU A 52 25.47 6.93 -7.38
CA GLU A 52 24.65 5.83 -6.88
C GLU A 52 23.19 6.25 -6.59
N VAL A 53 22.92 7.55 -6.48
CA VAL A 53 21.60 8.11 -6.17
C VAL A 53 20.70 8.01 -7.41
N ARG A 54 20.11 6.82 -7.60
CA ARG A 54 19.25 6.44 -8.73
C ARG A 54 18.12 5.53 -8.25
N PRO A 55 16.98 5.45 -8.94
CA PRO A 55 15.88 4.58 -8.51
C PRO A 55 16.24 3.08 -8.57
N ASN A 56 16.90 2.64 -9.63
CA ASN A 56 17.33 1.26 -9.81
C ASN A 56 18.82 1.20 -10.12
N TRP A 57 19.48 0.13 -9.68
CA TRP A 57 20.85 -0.14 -10.07
C TRP A 57 20.94 -0.43 -11.58
N PRO A 58 22.04 -0.02 -12.25
CA PRO A 58 22.30 -0.47 -13.61
C PRO A 58 22.22 -2.00 -13.70
N LYS A 59 21.70 -2.52 -14.82
CA LYS A 59 21.61 -3.98 -15.04
C LYS A 59 22.96 -4.67 -14.86
N GLU A 60 24.02 -3.97 -15.22
CA GLU A 60 25.41 -4.41 -15.14
C GLU A 60 25.93 -4.51 -13.70
N TRP A 61 25.33 -3.79 -12.75
CA TRP A 61 25.75 -3.79 -11.34
C TRP A 61 24.89 -4.73 -10.50
N ASN A 62 23.57 -4.71 -10.71
CA ASN A 62 22.65 -5.54 -9.93
C ASN A 62 21.33 -5.82 -10.67
N LYS A 63 21.39 -6.29 -11.93
CA LYS A 63 20.23 -6.79 -12.70
C LYS A 63 19.01 -5.84 -12.82
N GLY A 64 19.16 -4.55 -12.54
CA GLY A 64 18.04 -3.61 -12.52
C GLY A 64 17.18 -3.69 -11.27
N THR A 65 17.71 -4.17 -10.15
CA THR A 65 17.01 -4.16 -8.86
C THR A 65 16.92 -2.73 -8.31
N ARG A 66 15.94 -2.51 -7.44
CA ARG A 66 15.78 -1.26 -6.69
C ARG A 66 17.06 -0.92 -5.94
N SER A 67 17.47 0.34 -6.02
CA SER A 67 18.57 0.82 -5.19
C SER A 67 18.08 1.09 -3.76
N PRO A 68 18.98 1.23 -2.79
CA PRO A 68 18.63 1.67 -1.44
C PRO A 68 18.08 3.10 -1.37
N TYR A 69 18.22 3.87 -2.46
CA TYR A 69 17.64 5.21 -2.64
C TYR A 69 16.26 5.17 -3.27
N TRP A 70 15.71 3.99 -3.60
CA TRP A 70 14.40 3.84 -4.24
C TRP A 70 13.28 4.62 -3.54
N PHE A 71 13.35 4.78 -2.22
CA PHE A 71 12.37 5.55 -1.45
C PHE A 71 12.23 7.00 -1.95
N LEU A 72 13.29 7.61 -2.51
CA LEU A 72 13.25 8.95 -3.12
C LEU A 72 12.37 9.02 -4.36
N TRP A 73 12.11 7.91 -5.06
CA TRP A 73 11.25 7.87 -6.25
C TRP A 73 9.93 7.11 -5.99
N GLY A 74 9.95 6.15 -5.07
CA GLY A 74 8.79 5.31 -4.77
C GLY A 74 7.89 5.86 -3.67
N ASP A 75 8.47 6.26 -2.54
CA ASP A 75 7.74 6.49 -1.30
C ASP A 75 7.56 8.00 -1.02
N LEU A 76 8.59 8.79 -1.31
CA LEU A 76 8.63 10.23 -1.06
C LEU A 76 7.76 11.08 -1.99
N PRO A 77 7.77 10.91 -3.33
CA PRO A 77 6.91 11.68 -4.26
C PRO A 77 5.42 11.50 -4.01
N ARG A 78 5.08 10.41 -3.32
CA ARG A 78 3.74 10.22 -2.83
C ARG A 78 3.44 11.26 -1.74
N LYS A 79 4.22 11.29 -0.67
CA LYS A 79 3.88 12.05 0.54
C LYS A 79 4.40 13.49 0.57
N ALA A 80 5.21 13.88 -0.41
CA ALA A 80 5.73 15.22 -0.56
C ALA A 80 5.62 15.68 -2.02
N GLU A 81 5.46 16.98 -2.24
CA GLU A 81 5.50 17.55 -3.59
C GLU A 81 6.85 17.26 -4.27
N GLN A 82 6.82 16.99 -5.58
CA GLN A 82 7.99 16.53 -6.34
C GLN A 82 9.20 17.46 -6.18
N HIS A 83 8.98 18.79 -6.17
CA HIS A 83 10.06 19.76 -6.05
C HIS A 83 10.86 19.65 -4.73
N TYR A 84 10.24 19.16 -3.65
CA TYR A 84 10.94 18.88 -2.40
C TYR A 84 11.79 17.61 -2.47
N VAL A 85 11.29 16.61 -3.18
CA VAL A 85 12.01 15.36 -3.44
C VAL A 85 13.22 15.61 -4.33
N ASP A 86 13.05 16.40 -5.38
CA ASP A 86 14.14 16.80 -6.28
C ASP A 86 15.24 17.52 -5.51
N ARG A 87 14.86 18.43 -4.59
CA ARG A 87 15.82 19.10 -3.70
C ARG A 87 16.57 18.13 -2.79
N LEU A 88 15.90 17.12 -2.25
CA LEU A 88 16.55 16.09 -1.44
C LEU A 88 17.52 15.24 -2.27
N ILE A 89 17.14 14.88 -3.49
CA ILE A 89 18.02 14.19 -4.45
C ILE A 89 19.25 15.06 -4.76
N ASP A 90 19.07 16.37 -4.94
CA ASP A 90 20.17 17.31 -5.16
C ASP A 90 21.07 17.43 -3.94
N THR A 91 20.51 17.50 -2.72
CA THR A 91 21.28 17.41 -1.48
C THR A 91 22.12 16.13 -1.47
N PHE A 92 21.51 14.98 -1.80
CA PHE A 92 22.17 13.67 -1.84
C PHE A 92 23.36 13.61 -2.82
N LYS A 93 23.29 14.37 -3.92
CA LYS A 93 24.34 14.43 -4.94
C LYS A 93 25.44 15.44 -4.65
N THR A 94 25.15 16.47 -3.86
CA THR A 94 26.07 17.62 -3.67
C THR A 94 26.84 17.57 -2.37
N ARG A 95 26.28 16.95 -1.34
CA ARG A 95 26.87 16.91 0.00
C ARG A 95 27.70 15.64 0.19
N THR A 96 28.85 15.75 0.86
CA THR A 96 29.87 14.68 0.93
C THR A 96 29.91 13.93 2.26
N ASN A 97 29.27 14.44 3.31
CA ASN A 97 29.23 13.89 4.67
C ASN A 97 27.87 13.22 4.98
N MET A 98 27.33 12.49 4.00
CA MET A 98 26.07 11.78 4.16
C MET A 98 26.24 10.28 4.00
N PHE A 99 25.45 9.56 4.79
CA PHE A 99 25.49 8.12 4.90
C PHE A 99 24.07 7.56 4.93
N ILE A 100 23.89 6.31 4.52
CA ILE A 100 22.61 5.61 4.57
C ILE A 100 22.79 4.27 5.28
N ALA A 101 21.86 3.95 6.19
CA ALA A 101 21.79 2.63 6.82
C ALA A 101 21.09 1.63 5.89
N ARG A 102 21.70 0.46 5.69
CA ARG A 102 21.18 -0.64 4.88
C ARG A 102 21.13 -1.92 5.70
N GLY A 103 20.09 -2.73 5.49
CA GLY A 103 19.91 -4.01 6.20
C GLY A 103 19.54 -3.86 7.67
N GLY A 104 19.39 -5.02 8.34
CA GLY A 104 19.08 -5.19 9.77
C GLY A 104 17.84 -4.46 10.28
N GLU A 105 17.53 -4.64 11.56
CA GLU A 105 16.34 -4.06 12.22
C GLU A 105 16.69 -2.96 13.23
N ASN A 106 17.96 -2.86 13.66
CA ASN A 106 18.44 -1.81 14.56
C ASN A 106 19.27 -0.75 13.82
N ARG A 107 18.61 0.00 12.93
CA ARG A 107 19.29 0.99 12.06
C ARG A 107 19.74 2.22 12.81
N LEU A 108 18.93 2.67 13.77
CA LEU A 108 19.26 3.81 14.63
C LEU A 108 20.47 3.50 15.51
N GLY A 109 20.53 2.32 16.13
CA GLY A 109 21.67 1.89 16.93
C GLY A 109 22.96 1.84 16.12
N ALA A 110 22.93 1.21 14.94
CA ALA A 110 24.10 1.15 14.05
C ALA A 110 24.56 2.54 13.59
N ALA A 111 23.63 3.42 13.25
CA ALA A 111 23.93 4.80 12.88
C ALA A 111 24.58 5.58 14.03
N ALA A 112 24.09 5.42 15.26
CA ALA A 112 24.69 6.04 16.44
C ALA A 112 26.10 5.51 16.71
N GLU A 113 26.33 4.20 16.57
CA GLU A 113 27.66 3.62 16.73
C GLU A 113 28.66 4.10 15.66
N PHE A 114 28.21 4.21 14.42
CA PHE A 114 28.99 4.80 13.34
C PHE A 114 29.36 6.25 13.67
N LEU A 115 28.40 7.07 14.07
CA LEU A 115 28.64 8.49 14.37
C LEU A 115 29.55 8.70 15.58
N ILE A 116 29.49 7.84 16.61
CA ILE A 116 30.46 7.86 17.72
C ILE A 116 31.89 7.66 17.19
N LYS A 117 32.10 6.76 16.22
CA LYS A 117 33.42 6.55 15.59
C LYS A 117 33.88 7.75 14.78
N GLU A 118 32.94 8.49 14.17
CA GLU A 118 33.18 9.78 13.51
C GLU A 118 33.45 10.93 14.50
N LYS A 119 33.54 10.64 15.81
CA LYS A 119 33.92 11.58 16.87
C LYS A 119 33.01 12.81 16.97
N ILE A 120 31.72 12.63 16.76
CA ILE A 120 30.72 13.67 17.04
C ILE A 120 30.73 14.07 18.52
N ASP A 121 30.36 15.32 18.81
CA ASP A 121 30.16 15.83 20.18
C ASP A 121 28.69 15.76 20.63
N SER A 122 27.78 15.74 19.66
CA SER A 122 26.35 15.79 19.84
C SER A 122 25.65 14.97 18.77
N LEU A 123 24.56 14.30 19.17
CA LEU A 123 23.76 13.45 18.30
C LEU A 123 22.35 14.01 18.25
N TYR A 124 21.86 14.34 17.06
CA TYR A 124 20.47 14.70 16.83
C TYR A 124 19.74 13.54 16.14
N ILE A 125 18.55 13.20 16.64
CA ILE A 125 17.69 12.15 16.08
C ILE A 125 16.35 12.78 15.70
N PHE A 126 16.04 12.77 14.40
CA PHE A 126 14.78 13.26 13.85
C PHE A 126 13.94 12.06 13.39
N SER A 127 12.77 11.83 14.02
CA SER A 127 11.84 10.73 13.70
C SER A 127 10.46 11.04 14.28
N ASP A 128 9.42 10.32 13.86
CA ASP A 128 8.10 10.33 14.47
C ASP A 128 8.01 9.43 15.70
N PHE A 129 9.00 8.54 15.89
CA PHE A 129 9.05 7.55 16.94
C PHE A 129 7.78 6.68 17.00
N GLU A 130 7.22 6.30 15.84
CA GLU A 130 6.13 5.31 15.75
C GLU A 130 6.63 3.86 15.81
N ASP A 131 7.89 3.62 15.43
CA ASP A 131 8.47 2.29 15.35
C ASP A 131 8.78 1.69 16.74
N PHE A 132 8.79 0.36 16.81
CA PHE A 132 9.07 -0.38 18.03
C PHE A 132 10.45 -0.07 18.63
N VAL A 133 10.50 0.06 19.96
CA VAL A 133 11.74 0.26 20.72
C VAL A 133 11.91 -0.77 21.84
N ASP A 134 13.05 -1.43 21.86
CA ASP A 134 13.52 -2.28 22.94
C ASP A 134 14.18 -1.40 24.03
N VAL A 135 13.59 -1.43 25.22
CA VAL A 135 13.99 -0.59 26.36
C VAL A 135 15.42 -0.89 26.82
N GLU A 136 15.84 -2.15 26.83
CA GLU A 136 17.16 -2.56 27.28
C GLU A 136 18.24 -2.09 26.31
N VAL A 137 17.96 -2.21 25.01
CA VAL A 137 18.83 -1.73 23.94
C VAL A 137 18.95 -0.21 23.99
N CYS A 138 17.84 0.50 24.20
CA CYS A 138 17.86 1.96 24.36
C CYS A 138 18.70 2.39 25.57
N GLU A 139 18.58 1.68 26.69
CA GLU A 139 19.35 1.98 27.89
C GLU A 139 20.86 1.72 27.68
N SER A 140 21.21 0.63 27.00
CA SER A 140 22.59 0.31 26.64
C SER A 140 23.19 1.38 25.73
N LEU A 141 22.45 1.78 24.69
CA LEU A 141 22.85 2.83 23.75
C LEU A 141 23.04 4.18 24.47
N GLY A 142 22.09 4.58 25.32
CA GLY A 142 22.18 5.81 26.11
C GLY A 142 23.38 5.83 27.07
N LYS A 143 23.70 4.69 27.72
CA LYS A 143 24.92 4.55 28.53
C LYS A 143 26.17 4.73 27.68
N LYS A 144 26.23 4.09 26.50
CA LYS A 144 27.37 4.17 25.59
C LYS A 144 27.61 5.60 25.07
N LEU A 145 26.55 6.30 24.66
CA LEU A 145 26.61 7.71 24.25
C LEU A 145 27.08 8.61 25.39
N GLY A 146 26.54 8.42 26.61
CA GLY A 146 26.96 9.16 27.79
C GLY A 146 28.43 8.94 28.18
N LEU A 147 28.92 7.69 28.12
CA LEU A 147 30.34 7.35 28.33
C LEU A 147 31.24 7.97 27.27
N SER A 148 30.76 8.02 26.03
CA SER A 148 31.43 8.67 24.91
C SER A 148 31.31 10.21 24.95
N LYS A 149 30.65 10.77 25.97
CA LYS A 149 30.38 12.20 26.16
C LYS A 149 29.61 12.85 25.00
N VAL A 150 28.83 12.06 24.26
CA VAL A 150 27.98 12.55 23.16
C VAL A 150 26.61 12.91 23.72
N ARG A 151 26.23 14.20 23.66
CA ARG A 151 24.90 14.63 24.11
C ARG A 151 23.86 14.33 23.05
N THR A 152 22.79 13.62 23.41
CA THR A 152 21.76 13.21 22.43
C THR A 152 20.49 14.03 22.55
N TYR A 153 20.09 14.63 21.44
CA TYR A 153 18.87 15.40 21.29
C TYR A 153 17.87 14.62 20.43
N VAL A 154 16.68 14.38 20.98
CA VAL A 154 15.62 13.65 20.27
C VAL A 154 14.55 14.65 19.87
N GLN A 155 14.27 14.71 18.58
CA GLN A 155 13.48 15.73 17.93
C GLN A 155 12.30 15.05 17.25
N PRO A 156 11.15 14.92 17.94
CA PRO A 156 9.97 14.30 17.36
C PRO A 156 9.44 15.13 16.19
N ALA A 157 8.92 14.46 15.17
CA ALA A 157 8.23 15.12 14.07
C ALA A 157 6.88 15.69 14.54
N ALA A 158 6.09 14.88 15.26
CA ALA A 158 4.73 15.21 15.69
C ALA A 158 4.46 14.82 17.17
N ALA A 159 3.19 14.53 17.50
CA ALA A 159 2.70 14.28 18.86
C ALA A 159 3.49 13.18 19.60
N ARG A 160 3.50 13.28 20.94
CA ARG A 160 4.26 12.38 21.81
C ARG A 160 3.75 10.94 21.74
N THR A 161 4.61 10.01 21.35
CA THR A 161 4.36 8.56 21.40
C THR A 161 4.91 7.94 22.69
N GLU A 162 4.44 6.74 23.03
CA GLU A 162 5.02 5.97 24.16
C GLU A 162 6.49 5.62 23.91
N HIS A 163 6.85 5.35 22.65
CA HIS A 163 8.22 5.05 22.23
C HIS A 163 9.14 6.28 22.34
N LEU A 164 8.66 7.48 22.01
CA LEU A 164 9.39 8.73 22.25
C LEU A 164 9.75 8.86 23.74
N ALA A 165 8.82 8.57 24.66
CA ALA A 165 9.10 8.68 26.10
C ALA A 165 10.24 7.76 26.56
N VAL A 166 10.30 6.54 26.00
CA VAL A 166 11.40 5.60 26.23
C VAL A 166 12.71 6.16 25.69
N VAL A 167 12.74 6.60 24.44
CA VAL A 167 13.95 7.13 23.78
C VAL A 167 14.45 8.40 24.47
N SER A 168 13.57 9.33 24.82
CA SER A 168 13.88 10.53 25.60
C SER A 168 14.51 10.18 26.95
N THR A 169 13.94 9.21 27.66
CA THR A 169 14.41 8.86 29.02
C THR A 169 15.68 8.02 29.00
N LYS A 170 15.73 7.00 28.15
CA LYS A 170 16.78 5.98 28.15
C LYS A 170 17.98 6.37 27.29
N ILE A 171 17.81 7.22 26.28
CA ILE A 171 18.89 7.69 25.40
C ILE A 171 19.23 9.16 25.66
N ALA A 172 18.29 10.08 25.43
CA ALA A 172 18.59 11.52 25.50
C ALA A 172 19.03 11.97 26.90
N ARG A 173 18.20 11.75 27.92
CA ARG A 173 18.55 12.11 29.31
C ARG A 173 19.75 11.33 29.83
N ARG A 174 19.87 10.05 29.48
CA ARG A 174 21.00 9.21 29.92
C ARG A 174 22.35 9.71 29.38
N SER A 175 22.33 10.31 28.19
CA SER A 175 23.50 10.94 27.57
C SER A 175 23.62 12.45 27.87
N ARG A 176 22.83 12.97 28.83
CA ARG A 176 22.79 14.39 29.23
C ARG A 176 22.34 15.36 28.11
N GLY A 177 21.65 14.86 27.11
CA GLY A 177 20.88 15.68 26.18
C GLY A 177 19.41 15.74 26.58
N ASN A 178 18.55 16.16 25.66
CA ASN A 178 17.13 16.46 25.94
C ASN A 178 16.20 16.06 24.80
N GLU A 179 14.92 15.90 25.14
CA GLU A 179 13.84 15.97 24.15
C GLU A 179 13.67 17.42 23.71
N MET A 180 13.60 17.62 22.40
CA MET A 180 13.35 18.92 21.78
C MET A 180 11.85 19.09 21.49
N PRO A 181 11.32 20.32 21.41
CA PRO A 181 9.92 20.56 21.05
C PRO A 181 9.64 19.97 19.67
N PRO A 182 8.51 19.28 19.42
CA PRO A 182 8.16 18.73 18.11
C PRO A 182 8.46 19.67 16.94
N LEU A 183 8.89 19.11 15.80
CA LEU A 183 9.19 19.89 14.60
C LEU A 183 7.99 20.72 14.17
N THR A 184 6.78 20.17 14.30
CA THR A 184 5.51 20.88 14.08
C THR A 184 5.42 22.19 14.87
N ASP A 185 5.87 22.18 16.12
CA ASP A 185 5.77 23.33 17.04
C ASP A 185 6.81 24.41 16.69
N LEU A 186 7.98 24.00 16.18
CA LEU A 186 9.05 24.91 15.75
C LEU A 186 8.74 25.56 14.40
N ILE A 187 8.01 24.86 13.53
CA ILE A 187 7.63 25.34 12.20
C ILE A 187 6.40 26.28 12.30
N ARG A 188 5.54 26.10 13.30
CA ARG A 188 4.37 26.96 13.57
C ARG A 188 4.18 27.22 15.08
N PRO A 189 4.64 28.37 15.59
CA PRO A 189 4.55 28.72 17.02
C PRO A 189 3.12 28.90 17.57
N ASP A 190 2.09 28.84 16.72
CA ASP A 190 0.69 29.12 17.08
C ASP A 190 -0.09 27.88 17.54
N GLY A 191 0.53 26.68 17.56
CA GLY A 191 -0.10 25.46 18.04
C GLY A 191 -1.19 24.91 17.12
N SER A 192 -1.30 25.41 15.88
CA SER A 192 -2.05 24.70 14.85
C SER A 192 -1.34 23.39 14.56
N ALA A 193 -1.98 22.25 14.89
CA ALA A 193 -1.50 20.95 14.44
C ALA A 193 -1.22 21.05 12.94
N PRO A 194 -0.16 20.44 12.41
CA PRO A 194 -0.07 20.33 10.97
C PRO A 194 -1.40 19.73 10.50
N GLU A 195 -2.12 20.44 9.63
CA GLU A 195 -2.58 19.65 8.50
C GLU A 195 -1.28 19.04 7.97
N PRO A 196 -1.20 17.71 7.83
CA PRO A 196 -0.02 17.10 7.22
C PRO A 196 0.33 17.87 5.93
N ILE A 197 1.40 17.53 5.24
CA ILE A 197 1.31 17.72 3.78
C ILE A 197 0.23 16.72 3.32
N GLY A 198 -1.03 16.96 3.71
CA GLY A 198 -2.20 16.42 3.09
C GLY A 198 -1.96 16.82 1.66
N VAL A 199 -1.73 15.80 0.84
CA VAL A 199 -1.72 15.91 -0.61
C VAL A 199 -2.75 16.98 -0.90
N VAL A 200 -2.27 18.16 -1.32
CA VAL A 200 -3.10 19.36 -1.41
C VAL A 200 -4.37 18.85 -2.05
N VAL A 201 -5.52 18.99 -1.38
CA VAL A 201 -6.79 18.66 -2.00
C VAL A 201 -6.85 19.64 -3.16
N LYS A 202 -6.34 19.20 -4.31
CA LYS A 202 -6.26 19.98 -5.52
C LYS A 202 -7.72 20.09 -5.92
N LYS A 203 -8.38 21.14 -5.42
CA LYS A 203 -9.75 21.56 -5.80
C LYS A 203 -9.86 21.36 -7.30
N GLU A 204 -10.95 20.76 -7.77
CA GLU A 204 -11.19 20.45 -9.19
C GLU A 204 -10.36 21.32 -10.13
N MET A 205 -9.18 20.81 -10.46
CA MET A 205 -8.25 21.52 -11.32
C MET A 205 -8.66 21.23 -12.76
N PRO A 206 -8.46 22.19 -13.69
CA PRO A 206 -8.76 21.95 -15.09
C PRO A 206 -8.05 20.67 -15.54
N VAL A 207 -8.82 19.80 -16.20
CA VAL A 207 -8.29 18.55 -16.76
C VAL A 207 -7.12 18.88 -17.68
N PRO A 208 -5.96 18.19 -17.58
CA PRO A 208 -4.82 18.50 -18.44
C PRO A 208 -5.20 18.35 -19.92
N GLU A 209 -4.60 19.17 -20.78
CA GLU A 209 -4.95 19.20 -22.20
C GLU A 209 -4.83 17.81 -22.83
N GLY A 210 -5.84 17.41 -23.61
CA GLY A 210 -5.86 16.12 -24.32
C GLY A 210 -6.19 14.90 -23.46
N VAL A 211 -6.28 15.03 -22.13
CA VAL A 211 -6.76 13.95 -21.25
C VAL A 211 -8.25 13.71 -21.49
N LYS A 212 -8.59 12.46 -21.77
CA LYS A 212 -9.95 11.96 -21.91
C LYS A 212 -10.30 11.08 -20.72
N PHE A 213 -11.56 10.67 -20.66
CA PHE A 213 -12.03 9.69 -19.69
C PHE A 213 -13.05 8.78 -20.35
N ALA A 214 -13.08 7.51 -19.93
CA ALA A 214 -14.08 6.55 -20.35
C ALA A 214 -14.26 6.46 -21.87
N THR A 215 -13.18 6.63 -22.66
CA THR A 215 -13.29 6.62 -24.13
C THR A 215 -13.78 5.23 -24.58
N PRO A 216 -14.91 5.13 -25.31
CA PRO A 216 -15.43 3.84 -25.75
C PRO A 216 -14.49 3.13 -26.72
N ARG A 217 -14.36 1.81 -26.56
CA ARG A 217 -13.51 0.93 -27.36
C ARG A 217 -14.34 -0.21 -27.92
N GLN A 218 -14.26 -0.47 -29.21
CA GLN A 218 -15.07 -1.53 -29.86
C GLN A 218 -14.70 -2.93 -29.37
N GLU A 219 -13.42 -3.15 -29.08
CA GLU A 219 -12.91 -4.43 -28.62
C GLU A 219 -12.82 -4.47 -27.08
N ARG A 220 -13.07 -5.65 -26.50
CA ARG A 220 -12.77 -5.91 -25.09
C ARG A 220 -11.30 -5.56 -24.86
N PRO A 221 -10.97 -4.70 -23.88
CA PRO A 221 -9.58 -4.47 -23.50
C PRO A 221 -8.93 -5.83 -23.25
N VAL A 222 -7.81 -6.11 -23.93
CA VAL A 222 -7.00 -7.29 -23.63
C VAL A 222 -6.71 -7.27 -22.12
N ASP A 223 -6.72 -8.43 -21.47
CA ASP A 223 -6.50 -8.58 -20.03
C ASP A 223 -5.15 -7.92 -19.63
N ASN A 224 -5.19 -6.62 -19.38
CA ASN A 224 -4.01 -5.81 -19.08
C ASN A 224 -3.50 -6.11 -17.66
N ASN A 225 -4.13 -7.04 -16.92
CA ASN A 225 -3.47 -7.66 -15.77
C ASN A 225 -2.24 -8.47 -16.16
N LEU A 226 -2.05 -8.80 -17.44
CA LEU A 226 -0.79 -9.33 -17.95
C LEU A 226 0.36 -8.30 -17.91
N GLY A 227 0.09 -7.00 -17.71
CA GLY A 227 1.08 -5.90 -17.82
C GLY A 227 1.44 -5.13 -16.53
N TYR A 228 0.91 -5.46 -15.35
CA TYR A 228 1.24 -4.74 -14.09
C TYR A 228 2.58 -5.19 -13.48
N ASN A 229 3.72 -5.06 -14.15
CA ASN A 229 5.05 -5.37 -13.55
C ASN A 229 5.16 -6.73 -12.82
N TYR A 230 4.24 -7.65 -13.05
CA TYR A 230 4.24 -9.03 -12.56
C TYR A 230 4.82 -9.97 -13.62
N GLU A 231 5.12 -9.46 -14.82
CA GLU A 231 5.85 -10.15 -15.90
C GLU A 231 7.25 -10.62 -15.47
N ARG A 232 7.86 -10.00 -14.44
CA ARG A 232 9.21 -10.38 -13.98
C ARG A 232 9.23 -11.41 -12.85
N TRP A 233 8.11 -11.66 -12.18
CA TRP A 233 8.03 -12.50 -10.98
C TRP A 233 7.24 -13.80 -11.19
N TYR A 234 6.47 -13.89 -12.27
CA TYR A 234 5.70 -15.08 -12.59
C TYR A 234 6.15 -15.67 -13.92
N ASP A 235 6.75 -16.85 -13.81
CA ASP A 235 7.11 -17.80 -14.85
C ASP A 235 6.09 -17.83 -16.02
N ASP A 236 6.58 -17.87 -17.27
CA ASP A 236 5.80 -17.88 -18.53
C ASP A 236 4.69 -18.96 -18.54
N ASN A 237 4.83 -19.99 -17.72
CA ASN A 237 3.86 -21.07 -17.52
C ASN A 237 2.56 -20.68 -16.78
N ARG A 238 2.44 -19.46 -16.21
CA ARG A 238 1.18 -18.99 -15.58
C ARG A 238 0.30 -18.18 -16.52
N GLN A 239 0.85 -17.51 -17.52
CA GLN A 239 0.07 -16.73 -18.49
C GLN A 239 -0.83 -17.62 -19.37
N THR A 240 -0.51 -18.90 -19.48
CA THR A 240 -1.32 -19.90 -20.18
C THR A 240 -2.46 -20.49 -19.34
N ARG A 241 -2.48 -20.24 -18.01
CA ARG A 241 -3.46 -20.87 -17.13
C ARG A 241 -4.86 -20.30 -17.30
N PHE A 242 -5.04 -19.03 -17.65
CA PHE A 242 -6.37 -18.39 -17.71
C PHE A 242 -6.96 -18.24 -19.12
N LYS A 243 -6.52 -19.09 -20.05
CA LYS A 243 -6.85 -18.92 -21.47
C LYS A 243 -8.28 -19.28 -21.83
N ASP A 244 -8.89 -20.19 -21.08
CA ASP A 244 -10.19 -20.75 -21.46
C ASP A 244 -11.33 -19.86 -20.94
N GLU A 245 -12.00 -19.17 -21.86
CA GLU A 245 -13.30 -18.54 -21.62
C GLU A 245 -14.34 -19.64 -21.46
N LEU A 246 -14.85 -19.84 -20.24
CA LEU A 246 -15.84 -20.86 -19.95
C LEU A 246 -17.26 -20.38 -20.21
N LYS A 247 -17.52 -19.09 -19.91
CA LYS A 247 -18.84 -18.47 -20.07
C LYS A 247 -18.70 -16.98 -20.30
N VAL A 248 -19.53 -16.46 -21.19
CA VAL A 248 -19.79 -15.03 -21.34
C VAL A 248 -21.26 -14.79 -21.00
N VAL A 249 -21.51 -13.80 -20.16
CA VAL A 249 -22.86 -13.31 -19.83
C VAL A 249 -22.90 -11.84 -20.22
N GLU A 250 -23.75 -11.50 -21.18
CA GLU A 250 -23.83 -10.16 -21.75
C GLU A 250 -25.02 -9.40 -21.17
N TYR A 251 -24.75 -8.20 -20.67
CA TYR A 251 -25.76 -7.25 -20.21
C TYR A 251 -25.64 -5.93 -20.98
N PRO A 252 -26.68 -5.07 -20.95
CA PRO A 252 -26.65 -3.78 -21.64
C PRO A 252 -25.47 -2.90 -21.21
N ASN A 253 -25.10 -2.92 -19.93
CA ASN A 253 -24.11 -2.00 -19.35
C ASN A 253 -22.76 -2.65 -19.04
N PHE A 254 -22.65 -3.98 -19.10
CA PHE A 254 -21.40 -4.71 -18.86
C PHE A 254 -21.45 -6.13 -19.42
N ASP A 255 -20.28 -6.72 -19.59
CA ASP A 255 -20.14 -8.17 -19.85
C ASP A 255 -19.41 -8.84 -18.70
N ILE A 256 -19.82 -10.04 -18.34
CA ILE A 256 -19.08 -10.90 -17.42
C ILE A 256 -18.45 -12.03 -18.22
N VAL A 257 -17.13 -12.15 -18.13
CA VAL A 257 -16.36 -13.23 -18.75
C VAL A 257 -15.78 -14.11 -17.64
N VAL A 258 -16.28 -15.33 -17.53
CA VAL A 258 -15.79 -16.33 -16.58
C VAL A 258 -14.68 -17.13 -17.23
N ARG A 259 -13.52 -17.20 -16.58
CA ARG A 259 -12.30 -17.88 -17.05
C ARG A 259 -11.83 -18.95 -16.05
N GLY A 260 -11.36 -20.07 -16.58
CA GLY A 260 -10.78 -21.17 -15.82
C GLY A 260 -9.27 -21.27 -15.89
N PRO A 261 -8.65 -22.19 -15.12
CA PRO A 261 -9.30 -23.15 -14.22
C PRO A 261 -9.50 -22.64 -12.78
N GLU A 262 -9.05 -21.43 -12.43
CA GLU A 262 -9.08 -20.94 -11.03
C GLU A 262 -10.16 -19.87 -10.77
N CYS A 263 -11.38 -20.06 -11.26
CA CYS A 263 -12.54 -19.22 -10.91
C CYS A 263 -12.28 -17.70 -10.96
N ARG A 264 -11.99 -17.19 -12.16
CA ARG A 264 -11.86 -15.76 -12.42
C ARG A 264 -13.09 -15.26 -13.17
N ALA A 265 -13.61 -14.10 -12.76
CA ALA A 265 -14.64 -13.40 -13.53
C ALA A 265 -14.17 -11.97 -13.81
N TYR A 266 -14.31 -11.55 -15.06
CA TYR A 266 -13.92 -10.24 -15.55
C TYR A 266 -15.17 -9.49 -15.96
N ILE A 267 -15.43 -8.37 -15.29
CA ILE A 267 -16.61 -7.54 -15.50
C ILE A 267 -16.17 -6.33 -16.33
N TYR A 268 -16.48 -6.37 -17.61
CA TYR A 268 -16.13 -5.34 -18.59
C TYR A 268 -17.27 -4.33 -18.69
N MET A 269 -17.04 -3.09 -18.27
CA MET A 269 -18.05 -2.03 -18.41
C MET A 269 -18.17 -1.55 -19.85
N LYS A 270 -19.41 -1.35 -20.33
CA LYS A 270 -19.71 -0.98 -21.73
C LYS A 270 -20.70 0.16 -21.84
N SER A 271 -20.39 1.24 -22.54
CA SER A 271 -21.40 2.18 -23.07
C SER A 271 -22.08 1.60 -24.32
N LYS A 272 -23.03 2.35 -24.89
CA LYS A 272 -23.67 1.97 -26.17
C LYS A 272 -22.66 1.89 -27.32
N GLU A 273 -21.56 2.64 -27.21
CA GLU A 273 -20.51 2.78 -28.21
C GLU A 273 -19.33 1.81 -27.99
N GLY A 274 -19.24 1.12 -26.86
CA GLY A 274 -18.20 0.12 -26.59
C GLY A 274 -17.70 0.08 -25.14
N PHE A 275 -16.60 -0.63 -24.90
CA PHE A 275 -15.97 -0.83 -23.60
C PHE A 275 -15.23 0.42 -23.13
N ILE A 276 -15.44 0.83 -21.87
CA ILE A 276 -14.95 2.15 -21.40
C ILE A 276 -13.74 2.09 -20.45
N GLN A 277 -13.43 0.93 -19.86
CA GLN A 277 -12.29 0.77 -18.95
C GLN A 277 -11.76 -0.66 -18.90
N SER A 278 -10.63 -0.86 -18.21
CA SER A 278 -10.16 -2.17 -17.75
C SER A 278 -11.24 -2.89 -16.93
N PRO A 279 -11.30 -4.24 -16.98
CA PRO A 279 -12.33 -4.98 -16.26
C PRO A 279 -12.14 -4.92 -14.75
N ILE A 280 -13.26 -5.00 -14.03
CA ILE A 280 -13.28 -5.33 -12.61
C ILE A 280 -13.09 -6.81 -12.48
N ILE A 281 -12.21 -7.22 -11.58
CA ILE A 281 -11.77 -8.62 -11.51
C ILE A 281 -12.25 -9.23 -10.22
N PHE A 282 -13.07 -10.26 -10.36
CA PHE A 282 -13.28 -11.20 -9.29
C PHE A 282 -12.15 -12.22 -9.20
N GLY A 283 -11.80 -12.59 -7.98
CA GLY A 283 -11.14 -13.88 -7.76
C GLY A 283 -11.23 -14.36 -6.33
N TYR A 284 -10.46 -15.42 -6.08
CA TYR A 284 -10.26 -15.98 -4.77
C TYR A 284 -8.78 -16.06 -4.42
N HIS A 285 -8.51 -16.11 -3.12
CA HIS A 285 -7.22 -16.46 -2.56
C HIS A 285 -7.39 -17.54 -1.48
N SER A 286 -6.36 -18.37 -1.37
CA SER A 286 -6.09 -19.25 -0.24
C SER A 286 -4.56 -19.38 -0.19
N TYR A 287 -3.98 -19.13 0.98
CA TYR A 287 -2.53 -19.07 1.18
C TYR A 287 -2.04 -20.30 1.96
N ASN A 288 -0.77 -20.66 1.72
CA ASN A 288 -0.05 -21.66 2.48
C ASN A 288 1.14 -21.00 3.20
N PRO A 289 0.88 -20.23 4.28
CA PRO A 289 1.92 -19.47 4.94
C PRO A 289 2.98 -20.39 5.53
N TYR A 290 4.26 -20.08 5.33
CA TYR A 290 5.36 -20.78 5.97
C TYR A 290 6.45 -19.79 6.41
N LEU A 291 7.12 -20.09 7.52
CA LEU A 291 8.32 -19.37 7.94
C LEU A 291 9.53 -20.01 7.28
N ASP A 292 10.29 -19.25 6.52
CA ASP A 292 11.60 -19.70 6.04
C ASP A 292 12.62 -19.46 7.15
N GLU A 293 13.11 -20.54 7.76
CA GLU A 293 14.06 -20.47 8.86
C GLU A 293 15.43 -19.88 8.42
N SER A 294 15.74 -19.88 7.13
CA SER A 294 17.02 -19.39 6.61
C SER A 294 17.13 -17.86 6.64
N ASP A 295 16.02 -17.14 6.46
CA ASP A 295 15.98 -15.68 6.47
C ASP A 295 15.04 -15.10 7.54
N GLY A 296 14.35 -15.96 8.30
CA GLY A 296 13.44 -15.59 9.38
C GLY A 296 12.16 -14.91 8.91
N LYS A 297 11.80 -15.01 7.62
CA LYS A 297 10.64 -14.33 7.04
C LYS A 297 9.48 -15.27 6.79
N TRP A 298 8.27 -14.74 7.03
CA TRP A 298 7.04 -15.39 6.61
C TRP A 298 6.79 -15.18 5.12
N TYR A 299 6.56 -16.29 4.42
CA TYR A 299 6.15 -16.33 3.03
C TYR A 299 4.69 -16.75 2.96
N TYR A 300 3.93 -16.13 2.05
CA TYR A 300 2.49 -16.37 1.86
C TYR A 300 2.21 -16.80 0.41
N PRO A 301 2.74 -17.95 -0.06
CA PRO A 301 2.43 -18.44 -1.40
C PRO A 301 0.93 -18.77 -1.53
N ARG A 302 0.33 -18.40 -2.66
CA ARG A 302 -1.03 -18.85 -3.00
C ARG A 302 -1.00 -20.36 -3.26
N ARG A 303 -1.96 -21.08 -2.67
CA ARG A 303 -2.17 -22.50 -2.92
C ARG A 303 -2.44 -22.77 -4.39
N LYS A 304 -1.84 -23.83 -4.91
CA LYS A 304 -2.04 -24.23 -6.31
C LYS A 304 -3.43 -24.85 -6.47
N TRP A 305 -4.13 -24.49 -7.54
CA TRP A 305 -5.27 -25.28 -8.01
C TRP A 305 -4.77 -26.64 -8.51
N LEU A 306 -5.43 -27.73 -8.11
CA LEU A 306 -5.09 -29.09 -8.54
C LEU A 306 -6.09 -29.62 -9.55
N ARG A 307 -7.39 -29.52 -9.24
CA ARG A 307 -8.51 -30.01 -10.07
C ARG A 307 -9.82 -29.42 -9.61
N ASN A 308 -10.87 -29.61 -10.41
CA ASN A 308 -12.24 -29.42 -9.95
C ASN A 308 -12.81 -30.75 -9.42
N THR A 309 -13.69 -30.70 -8.43
CA THR A 309 -14.41 -31.91 -7.97
C THR A 309 -15.47 -32.35 -8.96
N GLU A 310 -16.02 -31.41 -9.72
CA GLU A 310 -16.97 -31.59 -10.81
C GLU A 310 -16.76 -30.47 -11.85
N GLU A 311 -17.27 -30.66 -13.08
CA GLU A 311 -17.26 -29.59 -14.08
C GLU A 311 -18.01 -28.34 -13.56
N PRO A 312 -17.52 -27.12 -13.83
CA PRO A 312 -18.22 -25.90 -13.42
C PRO A 312 -19.65 -25.88 -13.97
N LYS A 313 -20.62 -25.62 -13.09
CA LYS A 313 -22.04 -25.65 -13.42
C LYS A 313 -22.58 -24.25 -13.61
N PHE A 314 -23.36 -24.06 -14.68
CA PHE A 314 -24.12 -22.85 -14.94
C PHE A 314 -25.58 -23.23 -15.09
N GLU A 315 -26.39 -22.93 -14.08
CA GLU A 315 -27.82 -23.26 -14.02
C GLU A 315 -28.60 -21.96 -13.83
N ASP A 316 -29.43 -21.60 -14.81
CA ASP A 316 -30.15 -20.33 -14.86
C ASP A 316 -29.24 -19.09 -14.69
N ASN A 317 -29.32 -18.46 -13.52
CA ASN A 317 -28.55 -17.29 -13.11
C ASN A 317 -27.57 -17.61 -11.97
N GLU A 318 -27.22 -18.88 -11.78
CA GLU A 318 -26.29 -19.36 -10.79
C GLU A 318 -25.09 -20.04 -11.45
N PHE A 319 -23.90 -19.75 -10.95
CA PHE A 319 -22.68 -20.44 -11.35
C PHE A 319 -21.94 -20.98 -10.12
N THR A 320 -21.61 -22.26 -10.16
CA THR A 320 -20.97 -22.97 -9.05
C THR A 320 -19.65 -23.59 -9.50
N TRP A 321 -18.59 -23.31 -8.74
CA TRP A 321 -17.25 -23.81 -8.98
C TRP A 321 -16.68 -24.47 -7.73
N LYS A 322 -16.46 -25.78 -7.78
CA LYS A 322 -15.87 -26.56 -6.70
C LYS A 322 -14.46 -27.02 -7.06
N MET A 323 -13.48 -26.46 -6.37
CA MET A 323 -12.06 -26.65 -6.60
C MET A 323 -11.45 -27.49 -5.48
N VAL A 324 -10.41 -28.24 -5.83
CA VAL A 324 -9.46 -28.84 -4.89
C VAL A 324 -8.13 -28.12 -5.06
N LEU A 325 -7.63 -27.56 -3.97
CA LEU A 325 -6.36 -26.84 -3.91
C LEU A 325 -5.27 -27.73 -3.30
N GLU A 326 -4.03 -27.24 -3.33
CA GLU A 326 -2.89 -27.80 -2.60
C GLU A 326 -3.26 -28.13 -1.14
N ASP A 327 -2.77 -29.27 -0.64
CA ASP A 327 -3.18 -29.96 0.60
C ASP A 327 -4.59 -30.57 0.57
N GLU A 328 -5.14 -30.82 -0.63
CA GLU A 328 -6.47 -31.42 -0.85
C GLU A 328 -7.62 -30.60 -0.25
N ILE A 329 -7.40 -29.29 -0.05
CA ILE A 329 -8.39 -28.36 0.49
C ILE A 329 -9.50 -28.14 -0.53
N LYS A 330 -10.76 -28.39 -0.14
CA LYS A 330 -11.91 -28.05 -0.98
C LYS A 330 -12.28 -26.59 -0.84
N PHE A 331 -12.44 -25.93 -1.97
CA PHE A 331 -12.84 -24.53 -2.07
C PHE A 331 -13.99 -24.40 -3.05
N GLU A 332 -15.12 -23.90 -2.60
CA GLU A 332 -16.32 -23.72 -3.43
C GLU A 332 -16.63 -22.23 -3.57
N VAL A 333 -16.85 -21.78 -4.80
CA VAL A 333 -17.33 -20.42 -5.12
C VAL A 333 -18.68 -20.54 -5.79
N VAL A 334 -19.62 -19.68 -5.39
CA VAL A 334 -20.92 -19.56 -6.03
C VAL A 334 -21.18 -18.11 -6.40
N PHE A 335 -21.67 -17.91 -7.61
CA PHE A 335 -22.14 -16.64 -8.13
C PHE A 335 -23.63 -16.68 -8.43
N TRP A 336 -24.28 -15.55 -8.19
CA TRP A 336 -25.62 -15.25 -8.70
C TRP A 336 -25.56 -14.01 -9.57
N PHE A 337 -26.14 -14.10 -10.76
CA PHE A 337 -26.18 -13.04 -11.76
C PHE A 337 -27.57 -12.37 -11.79
N LYS A 338 -27.57 -11.06 -11.98
CA LYS A 338 -28.74 -10.25 -12.34
C LYS A 338 -28.31 -9.21 -13.39
N GLU A 339 -29.29 -8.49 -13.94
CA GLU A 339 -29.07 -7.51 -15.00
C GLU A 339 -28.03 -6.43 -14.67
N ASP A 340 -27.93 -6.08 -13.39
CA ASP A 340 -27.12 -5.00 -12.83
C ASP A 340 -26.21 -5.43 -11.67
N GLU A 341 -26.30 -6.70 -11.23
CA GLU A 341 -25.61 -7.20 -10.05
C GLU A 341 -24.92 -8.56 -10.28
N LEU A 342 -23.75 -8.72 -9.65
CA LEU A 342 -23.07 -9.99 -9.44
C LEU A 342 -22.86 -10.21 -7.94
N THR A 343 -23.49 -11.23 -7.38
CA THR A 343 -23.31 -11.63 -5.98
C THR A 343 -22.43 -12.86 -5.90
N GLY A 344 -21.30 -12.77 -5.20
CA GLY A 344 -20.35 -13.87 -5.01
C GLY A 344 -20.19 -14.26 -3.54
N THR A 345 -20.00 -15.56 -3.30
CA THR A 345 -19.68 -16.12 -1.99
C THR A 345 -18.83 -17.38 -2.13
N TYR A 346 -18.34 -17.89 -1.01
CA TYR A 346 -17.49 -19.06 -0.99
C TYR A 346 -17.60 -19.86 0.30
N THR A 347 -17.13 -21.12 0.27
CA THR A 347 -16.71 -21.92 1.42
C THR A 347 -15.32 -22.47 1.17
N ALA A 348 -14.55 -22.65 2.23
CA ALA A 348 -13.22 -23.25 2.18
C ALA A 348 -13.06 -24.23 3.35
N GLU A 349 -12.58 -25.44 3.07
CA GLU A 349 -12.18 -26.37 4.13
C GLU A 349 -10.91 -25.85 4.82
N LEU A 350 -10.83 -26.04 6.14
CA LEU A 350 -9.61 -25.73 6.86
C LEU A 350 -8.48 -26.68 6.41
N PRO A 351 -7.23 -26.19 6.36
CA PRO A 351 -6.06 -27.04 6.14
C PRO A 351 -6.02 -28.21 7.14
N PRO A 352 -5.59 -29.41 6.74
CA PRO A 352 -5.54 -30.58 7.63
C PRO A 352 -4.67 -30.39 8.88
N ASN A 353 -3.66 -29.51 8.80
CA ASN A 353 -2.79 -29.16 9.91
C ASN A 353 -3.44 -28.20 10.93
N GLY A 354 -4.67 -27.74 10.69
CA GLY A 354 -5.42 -26.84 11.57
C GLY A 354 -5.02 -25.36 11.49
N GLU A 355 -4.11 -25.01 10.58
CA GLU A 355 -3.67 -23.62 10.37
C GLU A 355 -4.74 -22.78 9.65
N ASN A 356 -4.50 -21.47 9.55
CA ASN A 356 -5.40 -20.57 8.82
C ASN A 356 -5.07 -20.62 7.32
N ASP A 357 -6.04 -20.97 6.47
CA ASP A 357 -5.91 -20.91 5.02
C ASP A 357 -5.94 -19.48 4.46
N SER A 358 -6.26 -18.48 5.29
CA SER A 358 -6.41 -17.08 4.92
C SER A 358 -7.27 -16.92 3.67
N ALA A 359 -8.31 -17.75 3.55
CA ALA A 359 -9.16 -17.79 2.39
C ALA A 359 -10.05 -16.55 2.29
N PHE A 360 -10.19 -16.01 1.09
CA PHE A 360 -11.15 -14.96 0.78
C PHE A 360 -11.51 -14.93 -0.70
N ILE A 361 -12.61 -14.25 -1.01
CA ILE A 361 -12.96 -13.79 -2.35
C ILE A 361 -12.91 -12.27 -2.40
N TYR A 362 -12.78 -11.71 -3.60
CA TYR A 362 -12.64 -10.28 -3.75
C TYR A 362 -13.06 -9.78 -5.12
N PHE A 363 -13.52 -8.53 -5.16
CA PHE A 363 -13.61 -7.74 -6.38
C PHE A 363 -12.51 -6.70 -6.38
N THR A 364 -11.83 -6.57 -7.51
CA THR A 364 -10.75 -5.62 -7.74
C THR A 364 -11.26 -4.50 -8.62
N VAL A 365 -11.26 -3.29 -8.08
CA VAL A 365 -11.35 -2.07 -8.90
C VAL A 365 -10.00 -1.90 -9.59
N PRO A 366 -9.95 -1.91 -10.93
CA PRO A 366 -8.69 -1.88 -11.66
C PRO A 366 -8.00 -0.52 -11.46
N PRO A 367 -6.67 -0.47 -11.53
CA PRO A 367 -5.98 0.80 -11.68
C PRO A 367 -6.38 1.49 -12.99
N MET A 368 -6.38 2.82 -12.94
CA MET A 368 -6.74 3.68 -14.07
C MET A 368 -5.58 3.88 -15.04
N VAL A 369 -4.34 3.67 -14.59
CA VAL A 369 -3.12 4.07 -15.29
C VAL A 369 -1.95 3.13 -15.03
N ARG A 370 -0.96 3.16 -15.93
CA ARG A 370 0.31 2.43 -15.83
C ARG A 370 1.48 3.38 -15.68
N GLU A 371 2.38 3.13 -14.74
CA GLU A 371 3.62 3.89 -14.61
C GLU A 371 4.76 3.26 -15.42
N ARG A 372 5.53 4.08 -16.15
CA ARG A 372 6.79 3.70 -16.80
C ARG A 372 7.75 4.89 -16.85
N GLY A 373 8.86 4.79 -16.12
CA GLY A 373 9.87 5.85 -16.06
C GLY A 373 9.28 7.17 -15.53
N ASP A 374 8.53 7.07 -14.43
CA ASP A 374 7.86 8.20 -13.76
C ASP A 374 6.79 8.94 -14.60
N ILE A 375 6.37 8.32 -15.71
CA ILE A 375 5.28 8.77 -16.57
C ILE A 375 4.13 7.77 -16.50
N TYR A 376 2.91 8.27 -16.44
CA TYR A 376 1.68 7.50 -16.31
C TYR A 376 0.92 7.44 -17.62
N TYR A 377 0.57 6.23 -18.05
CA TYR A 377 -0.04 5.94 -19.33
C TYR A 377 -1.42 5.34 -19.13
N SER A 378 -2.36 5.80 -19.94
CA SER A 378 -3.69 5.21 -20.12
C SER A 378 -4.06 5.38 -21.58
N PRO A 379 -4.90 4.51 -22.17
CA PRO A 379 -5.44 4.76 -23.51
C PRO A 379 -6.17 6.11 -23.62
N ASP A 380 -6.54 6.71 -22.48
CA ASP A 380 -7.22 8.00 -22.42
C ASP A 380 -6.26 9.20 -22.28
N PHE A 381 -4.95 8.99 -22.21
CA PHE A 381 -3.98 10.07 -21.99
C PHE A 381 -3.12 10.35 -23.24
N PRO A 382 -2.79 11.63 -23.49
CA PRO A 382 -1.86 12.00 -24.56
C PRO A 382 -0.42 11.75 -24.10
N GLY A 383 0.32 10.84 -24.76
CA GLY A 383 1.78 10.69 -24.58
C GLY A 383 2.27 10.27 -23.18
N GLY A 384 1.37 10.09 -22.22
CA GLY A 384 1.67 9.84 -20.81
C GLY A 384 1.78 11.13 -19.98
N LEU A 385 1.40 11.06 -18.70
CA LEU A 385 1.33 12.20 -17.77
C LEU A 385 2.40 12.11 -16.68
N SER A 386 2.84 13.25 -16.14
CA SER A 386 3.57 13.27 -14.87
C SER A 386 2.66 12.83 -13.71
N LEU A 387 3.23 12.51 -12.53
CA LEU A 387 2.42 12.20 -11.34
C LEU A 387 1.49 13.37 -10.96
N ASP A 388 1.97 14.60 -11.08
CA ASP A 388 1.17 15.78 -10.74
C ASP A 388 0.01 16.01 -11.71
N ASP A 389 0.25 15.86 -13.02
CA ASP A 389 -0.80 15.95 -14.04
C ASP A 389 -1.80 14.80 -13.90
N LEU A 390 -1.31 13.60 -13.56
CA LEU A 390 -2.16 12.46 -13.26
C LEU A 390 -3.07 12.76 -12.07
N ARG A 391 -2.54 13.28 -10.96
CA ARG A 391 -3.34 13.67 -9.79
C ARG A 391 -4.41 14.69 -10.15
N VAL A 392 -4.09 15.65 -11.02
CA VAL A 392 -5.08 16.61 -11.53
C VAL A 392 -6.16 15.92 -12.36
N ALA A 393 -5.80 15.00 -13.25
CA ALA A 393 -6.78 14.20 -14.01
C ALA A 393 -7.64 13.32 -13.10
N MET A 394 -7.04 12.68 -12.09
CA MET A 394 -7.71 11.73 -11.21
C MET A 394 -8.59 12.38 -10.15
N ALA A 395 -8.43 13.68 -9.89
CA ALA A 395 -9.29 14.45 -8.97
C ALA A 395 -10.78 14.42 -9.36
N HIS A 396 -11.10 14.04 -10.60
CA HIS A 396 -12.46 13.89 -11.13
C HIS A 396 -13.10 12.52 -10.82
N ASN A 397 -12.46 11.71 -9.99
CA ASN A 397 -12.95 10.40 -9.54
C ASN A 397 -12.96 10.31 -8.02
N THR A 398 -13.90 9.54 -7.49
CA THR A 398 -14.11 9.40 -6.05
C THR A 398 -14.50 7.97 -5.69
N ALA A 399 -14.09 7.54 -4.50
CA ALA A 399 -14.68 6.39 -3.83
C ALA A 399 -15.35 6.86 -2.54
N THR A 400 -16.45 6.23 -2.16
CA THR A 400 -17.09 6.46 -0.86
C THR A 400 -17.10 5.17 -0.07
N PHE A 401 -16.45 5.17 1.09
CA PHE A 401 -16.40 4.05 2.01
C PHE A 401 -17.40 4.27 3.15
N TYR A 402 -18.37 3.37 3.29
CA TYR A 402 -19.35 3.42 4.36
C TYR A 402 -18.92 2.51 5.53
N LEU A 403 -18.56 3.15 6.64
CA LEU A 403 -18.14 2.51 7.88
C LEU A 403 -19.32 2.46 8.87
N PRO A 404 -19.88 1.28 9.17
CA PRO A 404 -21.13 1.16 9.92
C PRO A 404 -20.97 1.66 11.36
N VAL A 405 -21.89 2.50 11.81
CA VAL A 405 -21.86 3.13 13.14
C VAL A 405 -21.83 2.10 14.27
N GLN A 406 -22.47 0.94 14.06
CA GLN A 406 -22.57 -0.15 15.03
C GLN A 406 -21.20 -0.75 15.40
N GLU A 407 -20.19 -0.59 14.53
CA GLU A 407 -18.86 -1.17 14.70
C GLU A 407 -17.85 -0.16 15.27
N GLN A 408 -18.30 1.06 15.58
CA GLN A 408 -17.45 2.12 16.11
C GLN A 408 -16.68 1.68 17.35
N ASP A 409 -17.32 0.97 18.28
CA ASP A 409 -16.68 0.56 19.53
C ASP A 409 -15.55 -0.45 19.29
N ARG A 410 -15.67 -1.28 18.25
CA ARG A 410 -14.69 -2.31 17.90
C ARG A 410 -13.58 -1.81 16.99
N LEU A 411 -13.91 -0.96 16.01
CA LEU A 411 -13.00 -0.56 14.93
C LEU A 411 -12.68 0.94 14.90
N GLY A 412 -13.38 1.77 15.67
CA GLY A 412 -13.28 3.23 15.60
C GLY A 412 -11.88 3.78 15.85
N THR A 413 -11.12 3.18 16.78
CA THR A 413 -9.71 3.55 17.02
C THR A 413 -8.84 3.28 15.80
N VAL A 414 -9.04 2.14 15.12
CA VAL A 414 -8.29 1.77 13.91
C VAL A 414 -8.67 2.70 12.76
N TRP A 415 -9.96 2.96 12.56
CA TRP A 415 -10.44 3.90 11.53
C TRP A 415 -9.85 5.30 11.73
N SER A 416 -9.90 5.82 12.96
CA SER A 416 -9.38 7.15 13.29
C SER A 416 -7.88 7.27 13.00
N ARG A 417 -7.08 6.24 13.33
CA ARG A 417 -5.64 6.18 13.00
C ARG A 417 -5.36 6.21 11.50
N LEU A 418 -6.29 5.70 10.69
CA LEU A 418 -6.21 5.72 9.23
C LEU A 418 -6.83 6.99 8.61
N GLY A 419 -7.38 7.91 9.42
CA GLY A 419 -8.03 9.13 8.95
C GLY A 419 -9.50 8.96 8.55
N PHE A 420 -10.12 7.82 8.86
CA PHE A 420 -11.51 7.53 8.53
C PHE A 420 -12.44 7.73 9.74
N LYS A 421 -13.68 8.14 9.47
CA LYS A 421 -14.74 8.36 10.45
C LYS A 421 -15.87 7.37 10.22
N LYS A 422 -16.66 7.08 11.26
CA LYS A 422 -17.91 6.32 11.08
C LYS A 422 -18.84 7.04 10.09
N GLY A 423 -19.66 6.28 9.39
CA GLY A 423 -20.52 6.77 8.33
C GLY A 423 -19.81 6.83 6.99
N GLU A 424 -20.19 7.81 6.17
CA GLU A 424 -19.65 7.97 4.81
C GLU A 424 -18.31 8.71 4.82
N ASN A 425 -17.34 8.15 4.10
CA ASN A 425 -16.03 8.76 3.88
C ASN A 425 -15.81 8.93 2.39
N HIS A 426 -15.84 10.17 1.91
CA HIS A 426 -15.53 10.49 0.53
C HIS A 426 -14.03 10.57 0.34
N CYS A 427 -13.52 9.77 -0.59
CA CYS A 427 -12.10 9.55 -0.83
C CYS A 427 -11.77 9.86 -2.29
N PRO A 428 -11.23 11.05 -2.58
CA PRO A 428 -10.78 11.41 -3.92
C PRO A 428 -9.65 10.52 -4.43
N TYR A 429 -9.58 10.28 -5.73
CA TYR A 429 -8.55 9.43 -6.33
C TYR A 429 -7.16 10.08 -6.39
N ASN A 430 -7.07 11.39 -6.17
CA ASN A 430 -5.82 12.17 -6.19
C ASN A 430 -5.21 12.38 -4.80
N VAL A 431 -5.68 11.64 -3.80
CA VAL A 431 -5.19 11.69 -2.41
C VAL A 431 -4.53 10.36 -2.08
N ILE A 432 -3.48 10.42 -1.24
CA ILE A 432 -2.79 9.24 -0.75
C ILE A 432 -3.41 8.77 0.55
N TYR A 433 -3.62 7.46 0.60
CA TYR A 433 -4.12 6.74 1.76
C TYR A 433 -3.02 5.80 2.25
N ARG A 434 -2.65 5.91 3.53
CA ARG A 434 -1.66 5.02 4.16
C ARG A 434 -2.10 3.57 4.05
N ASN A 435 -3.35 3.32 4.44
CA ASN A 435 -4.11 2.09 4.18
C ASN A 435 -5.59 2.47 3.99
N LEU A 436 -6.33 1.61 3.29
CA LEU A 436 -7.79 1.68 3.25
C LEU A 436 -8.40 1.00 4.49
N PRO A 437 -9.61 1.39 4.93
CA PRO A 437 -10.18 0.93 6.18
C PRO A 437 -10.74 -0.49 6.05
N ASP A 438 -10.49 -1.34 7.04
CA ASP A 438 -11.25 -2.58 7.19
C ASP A 438 -12.60 -2.34 7.86
N GLY A 439 -13.51 -3.32 7.76
CA GLY A 439 -14.82 -3.22 8.40
C GLY A 439 -15.81 -2.36 7.60
N VAL A 440 -15.68 -2.38 6.28
CA VAL A 440 -16.50 -1.58 5.37
C VAL A 440 -17.79 -2.33 5.07
N ARG A 441 -18.92 -1.65 5.18
CA ARG A 441 -20.22 -2.22 4.78
C ARG A 441 -20.41 -2.13 3.28
N GLU A 442 -19.99 -1.01 2.70
CA GLU A 442 -20.17 -0.68 1.30
C GLU A 442 -19.06 0.24 0.80
N VAL A 443 -18.61 -0.01 -0.43
CA VAL A 443 -17.74 0.88 -1.20
C VAL A 443 -18.46 1.27 -2.48
N THR A 444 -18.64 2.56 -2.69
CA THR A 444 -19.06 3.12 -3.97
C THR A 444 -17.86 3.69 -4.71
N VAL A 445 -17.80 3.56 -6.03
CA VAL A 445 -16.82 4.20 -6.91
C VAL A 445 -17.53 4.90 -8.06
N GLY A 446 -17.05 6.08 -8.44
CA GLY A 446 -17.56 6.79 -9.62
C GLY A 446 -16.67 7.97 -10.03
N GLY A 447 -17.16 8.72 -11.00
CA GLY A 447 -16.47 9.87 -11.59
C GLY A 447 -16.12 9.66 -13.06
N LYS A 448 -15.42 10.62 -13.66
CA LYS A 448 -15.30 10.71 -15.12
C LYS A 448 -14.71 9.45 -15.77
N SER A 449 -13.79 8.76 -15.12
CA SER A 449 -13.17 7.52 -15.65
C SER A 449 -14.15 6.35 -15.77
N PHE A 450 -15.27 6.43 -15.05
CA PHE A 450 -16.34 5.42 -15.05
C PHE A 450 -17.55 5.86 -15.90
N GLY A 451 -17.50 7.03 -16.54
CA GLY A 451 -18.64 7.62 -17.25
C GLY A 451 -19.74 8.08 -16.30
N ASP A 452 -21.00 7.93 -16.71
CA ASP A 452 -22.18 8.23 -15.87
C ASP A 452 -22.47 7.15 -14.82
N ARG A 453 -21.60 6.14 -14.70
CA ARG A 453 -21.85 4.95 -13.88
C ARG A 453 -21.36 5.10 -12.47
N ARG A 454 -22.05 4.40 -11.58
CA ARG A 454 -21.64 4.21 -10.20
C ARG A 454 -21.47 2.73 -9.93
N LEU A 455 -20.27 2.36 -9.51
CA LEU A 455 -19.93 1.01 -9.10
C LEU A 455 -20.15 0.87 -7.61
N GLN A 456 -20.75 -0.23 -7.16
CA GLN A 456 -20.94 -0.48 -5.73
C GLN A 456 -20.54 -1.90 -5.37
N ALA A 457 -19.71 -2.04 -4.35
CA ALA A 457 -19.39 -3.30 -3.70
C ALA A 457 -19.95 -3.29 -2.27
N ARG A 458 -20.79 -4.26 -1.93
CA ARG A 458 -21.50 -4.33 -0.65
C ARG A 458 -21.50 -5.75 -0.11
N THR A 459 -21.32 -5.90 1.20
CA THR A 459 -21.60 -7.19 1.86
C THR A 459 -23.10 -7.33 2.11
N THR A 460 -23.66 -8.51 1.82
CA THR A 460 -25.06 -8.83 2.16
C THR A 460 -25.22 -9.31 3.61
N SER A 461 -24.11 -9.58 4.29
CA SER A 461 -24.11 -10.13 5.66
C SER A 461 -24.37 -9.06 6.68
N ASN A 462 -25.14 -9.35 7.72
CA ASN A 462 -25.20 -8.47 8.89
C ASN A 462 -23.91 -8.50 9.70
N ASN A 463 -23.21 -9.64 9.73
CA ASN A 463 -22.09 -9.92 10.63
C ASN A 463 -20.71 -9.79 9.98
N LEU A 464 -20.62 -10.04 8.67
CA LEU A 464 -19.38 -9.95 7.92
C LEU A 464 -19.29 -8.60 7.23
N LEU A 465 -18.17 -7.92 7.45
CA LEU A 465 -17.81 -6.68 6.79
C LEU A 465 -16.74 -6.94 5.76
N LEU A 466 -16.66 -6.06 4.78
CA LEU A 466 -15.63 -6.07 3.77
C LEU A 466 -14.31 -5.60 4.38
N GLN A 467 -13.23 -6.25 3.98
CA GLN A 467 -11.89 -5.74 4.13
C GLN A 467 -11.47 -5.07 2.83
N THR A 468 -10.77 -3.95 2.93
CA THR A 468 -10.24 -3.29 1.73
C THR A 468 -8.79 -3.68 1.53
N GLY A 469 -8.50 -4.28 0.39
CA GLY A 469 -7.16 -4.67 0.01
C GLY A 469 -6.44 -3.59 -0.76
N ILE A 470 -5.19 -3.34 -0.40
CA ILE A 470 -4.28 -2.47 -1.15
C ILE A 470 -3.14 -3.31 -1.73
N TYR A 471 -2.56 -2.86 -2.83
CA TYR A 471 -1.40 -3.51 -3.46
C TYR A 471 -0.09 -3.21 -2.72
N ARG A 472 -0.07 -2.13 -1.94
CA ARG A 472 1.08 -1.64 -1.16
C ARG A 472 0.60 -0.61 -0.14
N ALA A 473 1.39 -0.39 0.91
CA ALA A 473 1.21 0.77 1.78
C ALA A 473 1.36 2.06 0.98
N ASP A 474 0.63 3.10 1.38
CA ASP A 474 0.65 4.43 0.77
C ASP A 474 0.30 4.41 -0.72
N MET A 475 -1.00 4.42 -0.99
CA MET A 475 -1.55 4.32 -2.33
C MET A 475 -2.53 5.46 -2.64
N GLU A 476 -2.60 5.81 -3.91
CA GLU A 476 -3.72 6.57 -4.48
C GLU A 476 -4.74 5.62 -5.09
N LEU A 477 -6.03 5.94 -5.01
CA LEU A 477 -7.07 5.03 -5.49
C LEU A 477 -7.02 4.78 -7.01
N PHE A 478 -6.37 5.66 -7.78
CA PHE A 478 -6.12 5.41 -9.20
C PHE A 478 -5.23 4.18 -9.44
N GLU A 479 -4.50 3.70 -8.42
CA GLU A 479 -3.70 2.47 -8.46
C GLU A 479 -4.55 1.20 -8.30
N GLY A 480 -5.87 1.34 -8.12
CA GLY A 480 -6.77 0.23 -7.93
C GLY A 480 -6.71 -0.34 -6.52
N PHE A 481 -7.79 -1.00 -6.12
CA PHE A 481 -7.93 -1.58 -4.79
C PHE A 481 -8.94 -2.73 -4.80
N GLN A 482 -9.03 -3.46 -3.69
CA GLN A 482 -9.90 -4.63 -3.58
C GLN A 482 -10.95 -4.44 -2.50
N ALA A 483 -12.16 -4.93 -2.76
CA ALA A 483 -13.15 -5.22 -1.73
C ALA A 483 -13.18 -6.73 -1.50
N ARG A 484 -12.80 -7.17 -0.30
CA ARG A 484 -12.59 -8.57 0.06
C ARG A 484 -13.65 -9.02 1.06
N LEU A 485 -14.22 -10.20 0.82
CA LEU A 485 -15.01 -10.92 1.81
C LEU A 485 -14.13 -12.01 2.42
N ILE A 486 -13.75 -11.83 3.68
CA ILE A 486 -12.88 -12.75 4.42
C ILE A 486 -13.67 -13.40 5.55
N ARG A 487 -13.54 -14.71 5.68
CA ARG A 487 -14.08 -15.49 6.81
C ARG A 487 -12.95 -16.27 7.47
N PRO A 488 -12.29 -15.67 8.47
CA PRO A 488 -11.24 -16.37 9.19
C PRO A 488 -11.78 -17.66 9.78
N LYS A 489 -11.15 -18.78 9.43
CA LYS A 489 -11.54 -20.12 9.91
C LYS A 489 -12.97 -20.53 9.53
N ASP A 490 -13.39 -20.27 8.29
CA ASP A 490 -14.67 -20.77 7.79
C ASP A 490 -14.71 -22.31 7.95
N ARG A 491 -15.71 -22.83 8.67
CA ARG A 491 -15.92 -24.28 8.87
C ARG A 491 -17.15 -24.80 8.17
N ARG A 492 -17.84 -23.93 7.42
CA ARG A 492 -19.10 -24.29 6.78
C ARG A 492 -18.80 -25.18 5.58
N THR A 493 -19.64 -26.19 5.43
CA THR A 493 -19.63 -27.10 4.29
C THR A 493 -20.60 -26.67 3.21
N ARG A 494 -21.28 -25.53 3.38
CA ARG A 494 -22.30 -25.02 2.46
C ARG A 494 -22.26 -23.51 2.35
N VAL A 495 -22.52 -23.05 1.15
CA VAL A 495 -22.65 -21.63 0.79
C VAL A 495 -23.93 -21.03 1.38
N VAL A 496 -23.85 -19.78 1.84
CA VAL A 496 -25.00 -19.00 2.34
C VAL A 496 -25.05 -17.65 1.62
N LYS A 497 -26.12 -17.42 0.85
CA LYS A 497 -26.31 -16.18 0.05
C LYS A 497 -26.42 -14.91 0.90
N THR A 498 -26.92 -15.01 2.14
CA THR A 498 -26.96 -13.87 3.06
C THR A 498 -25.58 -13.45 3.53
N GLU A 499 -24.55 -14.27 3.34
CA GLU A 499 -23.16 -13.93 3.62
C GLU A 499 -22.36 -13.88 2.32
N ALA A 500 -22.56 -12.84 1.52
CA ALA A 500 -21.93 -12.68 0.23
C ALA A 500 -21.40 -11.26 0.04
N ILE A 501 -20.64 -11.05 -1.03
CA ILE A 501 -20.29 -9.73 -1.55
C ILE A 501 -21.04 -9.55 -2.87
N THR A 502 -21.83 -8.49 -2.96
CA THR A 502 -22.51 -8.06 -4.17
C THR A 502 -21.73 -6.93 -4.80
N PHE A 503 -21.53 -7.03 -6.11
CA PHE A 503 -21.01 -5.97 -6.95
C PHE A 503 -22.11 -5.53 -7.91
N SER A 504 -22.47 -4.25 -7.91
CA SER A 504 -23.50 -3.68 -8.77
C SER A 504 -22.99 -2.51 -9.60
N ILE A 505 -23.63 -2.28 -10.74
CA ILE A 505 -23.35 -1.19 -11.68
C ILE A 505 -24.64 -0.41 -11.90
N GLU A 506 -24.69 0.80 -11.34
CA GLU A 506 -25.78 1.77 -11.50
C GLU A 506 -25.52 2.75 -12.64
#